data_AF-A0ABD5P3G1-F1
#
_entry.id   AF-A0ABD5P3G1-F1
#
_cell.length_a   1.000
_cell.length_b   1.000
_cell.length_c   1.000
_cell.angle_alpha   90.00
_cell.angle_beta   90.00
_cell.angle_gamma   90.00
#
_symmetry.space_group_name_H-M   'P 1'
#
loop_
_entity.id
_entity.type
_entity.pdbx_description
1 polymer ?
#
loop_
_entity_poly.entity_id
_entity_poly.type
_entity_poly.pdbx_seq_one_letter_code
_entity_poly.pdbx_strand_id
1 'polypeptide(L)'
;MDVTRLRSKLIGSENERAVSPVIGVILMVAITVILAAVIAAFVLDLGQGQQENAQAGVSIDGDEVTVTSLNNADGIYFVDNSGVMGSISVGSTDSNDATVNQVGSTVDLDSQGASGTVSIVAYIGDASGAGTNIEDNVETTTTIQTHEMS
;
A
#
# COMPACT_ATOMS: atom_id res chain seq x y z
N MET A 1 32.95 -35.85 61.25
CA MET A 1 32.08 -34.99 60.43
C MET A 1 31.84 -35.71 59.11
N ASP A 2 30.58 -36.02 58.80
CA ASP A 2 30.21 -36.83 57.65
C ASP A 2 30.14 -35.95 56.39
N VAL A 3 31.22 -35.96 55.62
CA VAL A 3 31.40 -35.16 54.40
C VAL A 3 30.55 -35.64 53.23
N THR A 4 29.96 -36.84 53.33
CA THR A 4 29.16 -37.48 52.30
C THR A 4 27.83 -36.77 52.08
N ARG A 5 27.25 -36.21 53.15
CA ARG A 5 25.97 -35.48 53.11
C ARG A 5 26.06 -34.11 52.45
N LEU A 6 27.26 -33.52 52.35
CA LEU A 6 27.46 -32.24 51.67
C LEU A 6 27.54 -32.39 50.14
N ARG A 7 28.07 -33.51 49.63
CA ARG A 7 28.15 -33.76 48.18
C ARG A 7 26.78 -33.90 47.52
N SER A 8 25.83 -34.57 48.18
CA SER A 8 24.48 -34.78 47.61
C SER A 8 23.61 -33.51 47.61
N LYS A 9 24.07 -32.42 48.25
CA LYS A 9 23.37 -31.13 48.27
C LYS A 9 23.88 -30.15 47.21
N LEU A 10 25.04 -30.45 46.61
CA LEU A 10 25.68 -29.67 45.53
C LEU A 10 25.41 -30.25 44.13
N ILE A 11 25.11 -31.54 44.05
CA ILE A 11 24.64 -32.23 42.86
C ILE A 11 23.17 -32.54 43.13
N GLY A 12 22.26 -31.84 42.45
CA GLY A 12 20.81 -31.98 42.61
C GLY A 12 20.33 -33.42 42.47
N SER A 13 19.11 -33.69 42.93
CA SER A 13 18.52 -35.03 42.93
C SER A 13 18.60 -35.67 41.54
N GLU A 14 18.63 -37.00 41.47
CA GLU A 14 18.84 -37.74 40.21
C GLU A 14 17.79 -37.39 39.13
N ASN A 15 16.63 -36.87 39.55
CA ASN A 15 15.54 -36.41 38.70
C ASN A 15 15.73 -34.98 38.13
N GLU A 16 16.50 -34.10 38.79
CA GLU A 16 16.85 -32.77 38.25
C GLU A 16 18.01 -32.82 37.23
N ARG A 17 18.68 -33.98 37.08
CA ARG A 17 19.77 -34.19 36.11
C ARG A 17 19.28 -34.48 34.68
N ALA A 18 17.98 -34.39 34.40
CA ALA A 18 17.35 -34.98 33.22
C ALA A 18 17.40 -34.14 31.93
N VAL A 19 18.44 -33.34 31.72
CA VAL A 19 18.80 -32.87 30.38
C VAL A 19 20.31 -32.94 30.25
N SER A 20 20.81 -33.74 29.29
CA SER A 20 22.26 -33.79 29.06
C SER A 20 22.73 -32.40 28.57
N PRO A 21 23.95 -31.95 28.91
CA PRO A 21 24.44 -30.63 28.49
C PRO A 21 24.30 -30.38 26.98
N VAL A 22 24.44 -31.44 26.18
CA VAL A 22 24.32 -31.37 24.72
C VAL A 22 22.86 -31.27 24.28
N ILE A 23 21.96 -32.05 24.89
CA ILE A 23 20.53 -32.03 24.55
C ILE A 23 19.90 -30.71 25.00
N GLY A 24 20.33 -30.14 26.13
CA GLY A 24 19.86 -28.83 26.61
C GLY A 24 20.18 -27.71 25.61
N VAL A 25 21.39 -27.72 25.05
CA VAL A 25 21.80 -26.73 24.03
C VAL A 25 21.00 -26.91 22.75
N ILE A 26 20.81 -28.15 22.28
CA ILE A 26 20.02 -28.41 21.06
C ILE A 26 18.58 -27.94 21.24
N LEU A 27 17.94 -28.23 22.38
CA LEU A 27 16.57 -27.82 22.66
C LEU A 27 16.42 -26.30 22.78
N MET A 28 17.39 -25.64 23.44
CA MET A 28 17.40 -24.18 23.57
C MET A 28 17.56 -23.50 22.21
N VAL A 29 18.49 -23.98 21.38
CA VAL A 29 18.72 -23.44 20.04
C VAL A 29 17.52 -23.72 19.13
N ALA A 30 16.94 -24.92 19.18
CA ALA A 30 15.81 -25.28 18.33
C ALA A 30 14.61 -24.35 18.55
N ILE A 31 14.21 -24.12 19.80
CA ILE A 31 13.05 -23.27 20.10
C ILE A 31 13.33 -21.82 19.73
N THR A 32 14.52 -21.30 20.06
CA THR A 32 14.87 -19.90 19.76
C THR A 32 14.94 -19.63 18.26
N VAL A 33 15.45 -20.58 17.46
CA VAL A 33 15.47 -20.46 15.99
C VAL A 33 14.06 -20.48 15.41
N ILE A 34 13.18 -21.36 15.90
CA ILE A 34 11.78 -21.39 15.45
C ILE A 34 11.08 -20.07 15.80
N LEU A 35 11.18 -19.61 17.05
CA LEU A 35 10.54 -18.37 17.47
C LEU A 35 11.07 -17.15 16.70
N ALA A 36 12.38 -17.08 16.47
CA ALA A 36 12.98 -16.00 15.69
C ALA A 36 12.48 -16.02 14.23
N ALA A 37 12.44 -17.18 13.58
CA ALA A 37 11.94 -17.32 12.22
C ALA A 37 10.46 -16.94 12.09
N VAL A 38 9.63 -17.38 13.03
CA VAL A 38 8.19 -17.09 13.05
C VAL A 38 7.94 -15.60 13.25
N ILE A 39 8.63 -14.95 14.19
CA ILE A 39 8.50 -13.50 14.40
C ILE A 39 9.01 -12.74 13.18
N ALA A 40 10.12 -13.16 12.55
CA ALA A 40 10.62 -12.53 11.33
C ALA A 40 9.59 -12.61 10.19
N ALA A 41 8.91 -13.75 10.03
CA ALA A 41 7.84 -13.90 9.06
C ALA A 41 6.66 -12.95 9.38
N PHE A 42 6.21 -12.89 10.63
CA PHE A 42 5.14 -11.96 11.03
C PHE A 42 5.52 -10.49 10.86
N VAL A 43 6.76 -10.11 11.16
CA VAL A 43 7.24 -8.72 11.00
C VAL A 43 7.36 -8.36 9.51
N LEU A 44 7.83 -9.28 8.68
CA LEU A 44 7.90 -9.07 7.23
C LEU A 44 6.50 -9.00 6.59
N ASP A 45 5.56 -9.82 7.07
CA ASP A 45 4.16 -9.82 6.61
C ASP A 45 3.44 -8.51 7.00
N LEU A 46 3.69 -7.99 8.21
CA LEU A 46 3.20 -6.67 8.62
C LEU A 46 3.80 -5.51 7.80
N GLY A 47 5.00 -5.69 7.24
CA GLY A 47 5.64 -4.70 6.37
C GLY A 47 5.00 -4.61 4.97
N GLN A 48 4.29 -5.65 4.54
CA GLN A 48 3.62 -5.70 3.23
C GLN A 48 2.17 -5.21 3.28
N GLY A 49 1.61 -4.99 4.46
CA GLY A 49 0.18 -4.72 4.66
C GLY A 49 -0.24 -3.25 4.63
N GLN A 50 0.66 -2.30 4.37
CA GLN A 50 0.30 -0.89 4.24
C GLN A 50 0.80 -0.34 2.91
N GLN A 51 0.16 -0.74 1.83
CA GLN A 51 0.23 0.02 0.59
C GLN A 51 -0.46 1.36 0.85
N GLU A 52 0.29 2.45 0.72
CA GLU A 52 -0.23 3.79 0.98
C GLU A 52 -1.29 4.12 -0.08
N ASN A 53 -2.47 4.58 0.35
CA ASN A 53 -3.50 4.98 -0.59
C ASN A 53 -3.05 6.21 -1.39
N ALA A 54 -3.40 6.27 -2.67
CA ALA A 54 -3.10 7.41 -3.52
C ALA A 54 -3.80 8.67 -2.98
N GLN A 55 -3.05 9.72 -2.66
CA GLN A 55 -3.60 10.97 -2.14
C GLN A 55 -3.23 12.14 -3.06
N ALA A 56 -4.19 12.64 -3.82
CA ALA A 56 -4.06 13.91 -4.55
C ALA A 56 -5.12 14.92 -4.08
N GLY A 57 -4.81 16.19 -4.23
CA GLY A 57 -5.70 17.32 -3.99
C GLY A 57 -6.19 17.89 -5.32
N VAL A 58 -7.50 18.05 -5.46
CA VAL A 58 -8.14 18.61 -6.64
C VAL A 58 -9.12 19.70 -6.20
N SER A 59 -9.26 20.74 -7.00
CA SER A 59 -10.25 21.79 -6.83
C SER A 59 -11.18 21.79 -8.03
N ILE A 60 -12.48 21.91 -7.79
CA ILE A 60 -13.49 21.95 -8.84
C ILE A 60 -14.20 23.31 -8.77
N ASP A 61 -14.23 24.02 -9.89
CA ASP A 61 -14.95 25.28 -10.05
C ASP A 61 -15.82 25.19 -11.31
N GLY A 62 -17.13 24.95 -11.12
CA GLY A 62 -18.02 24.56 -12.21
C GLY A 62 -17.57 23.25 -12.85
N ASP A 63 -17.40 23.28 -14.18
CA ASP A 63 -16.94 22.13 -14.98
C ASP A 63 -15.40 22.05 -15.07
N GLU A 64 -14.69 23.00 -14.48
CA GLU A 64 -13.24 23.08 -14.50
C GLU A 64 -12.63 22.39 -13.27
N VAL A 65 -11.76 21.41 -13.53
CA VAL A 65 -11.04 20.64 -12.51
C VAL A 65 -9.57 20.97 -12.54
N THR A 66 -9.05 21.54 -11.44
CA THR A 66 -7.65 21.92 -11.29
C THR A 66 -6.93 21.03 -10.27
N VAL A 67 -5.78 20.48 -10.65
CA VAL A 67 -4.93 19.68 -9.75
C VAL A 67 -4.17 20.62 -8.82
N THR A 68 -4.42 20.55 -7.52
CA THR A 68 -3.79 21.43 -6.51
C THR A 68 -2.59 20.78 -5.81
N SER A 69 -2.58 19.46 -5.68
CA SER A 69 -1.45 18.68 -5.15
C SER A 69 -1.53 17.23 -5.64
N LEU A 70 -0.39 16.57 -5.81
CA LEU A 70 -0.34 15.12 -6.09
C LEU A 70 0.08 14.30 -4.86
N ASN A 71 0.56 14.93 -3.77
CA ASN A 71 1.20 14.29 -2.60
C ASN A 71 2.00 13.01 -2.94
N ASN A 72 1.43 11.83 -2.70
CA ASN A 72 2.04 10.51 -2.96
C ASN A 72 1.46 9.80 -4.19
N ALA A 73 0.51 10.39 -4.91
CA ALA A 73 -0.02 9.90 -6.18
C ALA A 73 0.89 10.27 -7.35
N ASP A 74 1.00 9.36 -8.32
CA ASP A 74 1.73 9.60 -9.58
C ASP A 74 0.87 10.39 -10.58
N GLY A 75 -0.44 10.35 -10.44
CA GLY A 75 -1.37 11.14 -11.24
C GLY A 75 -2.82 11.00 -10.80
N ILE A 76 -3.69 11.63 -11.57
CA ILE A 76 -5.14 11.46 -11.49
C ILE A 76 -5.71 11.02 -12.84
N TYR A 77 -6.84 10.34 -12.83
CA TYR A 77 -7.66 10.09 -14.01
C TYR A 77 -9.13 10.34 -13.67
N PHE A 78 -9.94 10.44 -14.72
CA PHE A 78 -11.35 10.74 -14.60
C PHE A 78 -12.18 9.55 -15.07
N VAL A 79 -13.24 9.25 -14.31
CA VAL A 79 -14.15 8.13 -14.55
C VAL A 79 -15.55 8.69 -14.71
N ASP A 80 -16.18 8.45 -15.85
CA ASP A 80 -17.58 8.76 -16.11
C ASP A 80 -18.47 7.51 -15.86
N ASN A 81 -19.76 7.64 -16.14
CA ASN A 81 -20.70 6.50 -16.02
C ASN A 81 -20.42 5.37 -17.04
N SER A 82 -19.65 5.64 -18.10
CA SER A 82 -19.26 4.67 -19.14
C SER A 82 -17.96 3.94 -18.79
N GLY A 83 -17.17 4.45 -17.84
CA GLY A 83 -15.89 3.93 -17.42
C GLY A 83 -14.82 5.02 -17.37
N VAL A 84 -13.60 4.71 -17.81
CA VAL A 84 -12.49 5.67 -17.83
C VAL A 84 -12.62 6.64 -19.01
N MET A 85 -12.41 7.94 -18.77
CA MET A 85 -12.35 8.96 -19.81
C MET A 85 -11.09 8.77 -20.66
N GLY A 86 -11.26 8.35 -21.92
CA GLY A 86 -10.13 7.95 -22.79
C GLY A 86 -9.33 9.09 -23.42
N SER A 87 -9.86 10.31 -23.42
CA SER A 87 -9.16 11.51 -23.88
C SER A 87 -9.36 12.63 -22.89
N ILE A 88 -8.27 13.20 -22.38
CA ILE A 88 -8.24 14.38 -21.51
C ILE A 88 -7.38 15.48 -22.16
N SER A 89 -7.99 16.64 -22.39
CA SER A 89 -7.27 17.86 -22.77
C SER A 89 -6.85 18.57 -21.49
N VAL A 90 -5.55 18.84 -21.38
CA VAL A 90 -4.98 19.59 -20.26
C VAL A 90 -4.57 20.95 -20.79
N GLY A 91 -5.26 21.99 -20.37
CA GLY A 91 -5.16 23.31 -21.00
C GLY A 91 -5.59 23.26 -22.47
N SER A 92 -4.78 23.83 -23.38
CA SER A 92 -5.09 23.91 -24.83
C SER A 92 -4.38 22.84 -25.66
N THR A 93 -3.94 21.73 -25.04
CA THR A 93 -3.25 20.64 -25.72
C THR A 93 -4.06 19.36 -25.61
N ASP A 94 -4.63 18.92 -26.72
CA ASP A 94 -5.34 17.65 -26.80
C ASP A 94 -4.36 16.51 -26.55
N SER A 95 -4.50 15.86 -25.40
CA SER A 95 -3.75 14.65 -25.08
C SER A 95 -4.67 13.46 -25.32
N ASN A 96 -4.15 12.43 -26.01
CA ASN A 96 -4.80 11.12 -26.07
C ASN A 96 -4.53 10.32 -24.80
N ASP A 97 -4.17 11.00 -23.72
CA ASP A 97 -3.89 10.40 -22.42
C ASP A 97 -5.17 10.48 -21.57
N ALA A 98 -5.41 9.45 -20.78
CA ALA A 98 -6.52 9.38 -19.84
C ALA A 98 -6.14 9.93 -18.45
N THR A 99 -4.90 10.40 -18.31
CA THR A 99 -4.31 10.77 -17.02
C THR A 99 -3.76 12.19 -16.99
N VAL A 100 -3.69 12.76 -15.80
CA VAL A 100 -3.09 14.06 -15.50
C VAL A 100 -2.12 13.89 -14.35
N ASN A 101 -0.83 14.10 -14.60
CA ASN A 101 0.26 13.88 -13.64
C ASN A 101 1.02 15.17 -13.27
N GLN A 102 0.44 16.33 -13.55
CA GLN A 102 1.07 17.61 -13.29
C GLN A 102 0.20 18.51 -12.41
N VAL A 103 0.79 19.08 -11.36
CA VAL A 103 0.13 20.05 -10.47
C VAL A 103 -0.03 21.38 -11.19
N GLY A 104 -1.19 22.02 -11.00
CA GLY A 104 -1.58 23.26 -11.68
C GLY A 104 -2.22 23.03 -13.05
N SER A 105 -2.30 21.77 -13.50
CA SER A 105 -3.07 21.40 -14.67
C SER A 105 -4.56 21.57 -14.44
N THR A 106 -5.22 22.10 -15.45
CA THR A 106 -6.64 22.36 -15.48
C THR A 106 -7.27 21.55 -16.60
N VAL A 107 -8.33 20.81 -16.29
CA VAL A 107 -9.14 20.03 -17.21
C VAL A 107 -10.56 20.57 -17.20
N ASP A 108 -11.09 20.90 -18.36
CA ASP A 108 -12.49 21.29 -18.54
C ASP A 108 -13.31 20.06 -18.91
N LEU A 109 -14.18 19.62 -18.01
CA LEU A 109 -14.99 18.41 -18.18
C LEU A 109 -16.03 18.52 -19.30
N ASP A 110 -16.54 19.73 -19.60
CA ASP A 110 -17.49 19.95 -20.69
C ASP A 110 -16.79 19.78 -22.04
N SER A 111 -15.60 20.37 -22.16
CA SER A 111 -14.74 20.20 -23.35
C SER A 111 -14.29 18.76 -23.58
N GLN A 112 -14.25 17.93 -22.53
CA GLN A 112 -13.98 16.49 -22.63
C GLN A 112 -15.20 15.64 -23.01
N GLY A 113 -16.37 16.25 -23.20
CA GLY A 113 -17.61 15.54 -23.51
C GLY A 113 -18.12 14.68 -22.34
N ALA A 114 -17.72 15.01 -21.11
CA ALA A 114 -18.23 14.33 -19.94
C ALA A 114 -19.70 14.66 -19.74
N SER A 115 -20.53 13.65 -19.49
CA SER A 115 -21.96 13.84 -19.24
C SER A 115 -22.39 13.09 -17.98
N GLY A 116 -23.02 13.80 -17.05
CA GLY A 116 -23.51 13.24 -15.78
C GLY A 116 -22.45 13.26 -14.67
N THR A 117 -22.37 12.18 -13.90
CA THR A 117 -21.48 12.08 -12.74
C THR A 117 -20.06 11.69 -13.16
N VAL A 118 -19.07 12.51 -12.84
CA VAL A 118 -17.64 12.25 -13.06
C VAL A 118 -16.95 12.07 -11.72
N SER A 119 -16.16 11.01 -11.59
CA SER A 119 -15.31 10.76 -10.43
C SER A 119 -13.85 11.00 -10.78
N ILE A 120 -13.15 11.78 -9.94
CA ILE A 120 -11.72 12.01 -10.05
C ILE A 120 -11.02 11.03 -9.13
N VAL A 121 -10.08 10.27 -9.69
CA VAL A 121 -9.40 9.17 -9.00
C VAL A 121 -7.89 9.40 -9.05
N ALA A 122 -7.23 9.40 -7.89
CA ALA A 122 -5.78 9.39 -7.76
C ALA A 122 -5.24 7.98 -7.98
N TYR A 123 -4.05 7.86 -8.55
CA TYR A 123 -3.36 6.58 -8.73
C TYR A 123 -1.88 6.63 -8.33
N ILE A 124 -1.35 5.47 -7.93
CA ILE A 124 0.09 5.22 -7.73
C ILE A 124 0.52 4.07 -8.64
N GLY A 125 1.56 4.26 -9.44
CA GLY A 125 2.04 3.30 -10.42
C GLY A 125 1.95 3.81 -11.85
N ASP A 126 2.07 2.91 -12.82
CA ASP A 126 2.10 3.25 -14.24
C ASP A 126 0.73 3.13 -14.89
N ALA A 127 0.05 4.26 -15.08
CA ALA A 127 -1.23 4.33 -15.77
C ALA A 127 -1.11 4.49 -17.30
N SER A 128 0.02 4.10 -17.90
CA SER A 128 0.23 4.16 -19.36
C SER A 128 -0.73 3.25 -20.13
N GLY A 129 -1.83 3.80 -20.63
CA GLY A 129 -2.75 3.07 -21.50
C GLY A 129 -4.02 3.85 -21.82
N ALA A 130 -4.01 4.58 -22.94
CA ALA A 130 -5.22 5.16 -23.49
C ALA A 130 -6.24 4.04 -23.82
N GLY A 131 -7.32 3.95 -23.04
CA GLY A 131 -8.44 3.02 -23.29
C GLY A 131 -8.33 1.62 -22.66
N THR A 132 -7.36 1.36 -21.78
CA THR A 132 -7.38 0.18 -20.89
C THR A 132 -7.89 0.59 -19.50
N ASN A 133 -8.52 -0.32 -18.76
CA ASN A 133 -8.90 -0.04 -17.36
C ASN A 133 -7.63 0.29 -16.57
N ILE A 134 -7.43 1.56 -16.22
CA ILE A 134 -6.25 2.05 -15.49
C ILE A 134 -6.03 1.24 -14.19
N GLU A 135 -7.12 0.77 -13.59
CA GLU A 135 -7.12 -0.08 -12.39
C GLU A 135 -6.34 -1.40 -12.54
N ASP A 136 -6.16 -1.91 -13.78
CA ASP A 136 -5.43 -3.17 -14.00
C ASP A 136 -3.90 -3.01 -13.91
N ASN A 137 -3.38 -1.78 -14.03
CA ASN A 137 -1.94 -1.50 -14.14
C ASN A 137 -1.41 -0.60 -13.01
N VAL A 138 -2.30 -0.17 -12.12
CA VAL A 138 -2.02 0.74 -11.02
C VAL A 138 -1.94 -0.05 -9.71
N GLU A 139 -0.99 0.31 -8.85
CA GLU A 139 -0.78 -0.34 -7.56
C GLU A 139 -1.87 0.01 -6.54
N THR A 140 -2.34 1.26 -6.54
CA THR A 140 -3.42 1.72 -5.67
C THR A 140 -4.18 2.90 -6.30
N THR A 141 -5.50 2.89 -6.20
CA THR A 141 -6.39 3.98 -6.62
C THR A 141 -7.19 4.53 -5.45
N THR A 142 -7.59 5.80 -5.51
CA THR A 142 -8.47 6.41 -4.51
C THR A 142 -9.31 7.52 -5.14
N THR A 143 -10.64 7.43 -5.02
CA THR A 143 -11.53 8.49 -5.47
C THR A 143 -11.39 9.71 -4.56
N ILE A 144 -10.95 10.82 -5.15
CA ILE A 144 -10.69 12.08 -4.45
C ILE A 144 -12.00 12.86 -4.29
N GLN A 145 -12.75 12.98 -5.39
CA GLN A 145 -13.97 13.77 -5.44
C GLN A 145 -14.86 13.29 -6.59
N THR A 146 -16.17 13.37 -6.38
CA THR A 146 -17.18 13.13 -7.43
C THR A 146 -17.89 14.45 -7.71
N HIS A 147 -18.06 14.77 -8.99
CA HIS A 147 -18.75 15.94 -9.48
C HIS A 147 -19.92 15.52 -10.35
N GLU A 148 -21.07 16.15 -10.18
CA GLU A 148 -22.20 15.99 -11.09
C GLU A 148 -22.26 17.21 -11.99
N MET A 149 -22.08 16.99 -13.29
CA MET A 149 -22.25 18.02 -14.31
C MET A 149 -23.71 18.48 -14.31
N SER A 150 -23.94 19.80 -14.31
CA SER A 150 -25.29 20.40 -14.26
C SER A 150 -25.98 20.50 -15.61
#